data_AF-A0A6M8UKI6-F1
#
_entry.id   AF-A0A6M8UKI6-F1
#
_cell.length_a   1.000
_cell.length_b   1.000
_cell.length_c   1.000
_cell.angle_alpha   90.00
_cell.angle_beta   90.00
_cell.angle_gamma   90.00
#
_symmetry.space_group_name_H-M   'P 1'
#
loop_
_entity.id
_entity.type
_entity.pdbx_description
1 polymer ?
#
loop_
_entity_poly.entity_id
_entity_poly.type
_entity_poly.pdbx_seq_one_letter_code
_entity_poly.pdbx_strand_id
1 'polypeptide(L)'
;MPIRVTFSTNHISTIDYYKNVSKDSGQSLSSVLSEELYRASQSHATKRIPMIKDKSTPKKTDMEFYEEIWQERILIPQNALDAMEFKNNVKRNEMNKLEKEKIKEKLEDIINNTGVCNAIYIYTERKVNNVRRLAAGIGSILLLRKTVHDDVFFGIKKAILIPAIELIAYRIDTSLENHGVNTNFPHICWIPIYYINNKAVMIPVIRKKDVSLMTKPEGEVVIINPFSE
;
A
#
# COMPACT_ATOMS: atom_id res chain seq x y z
N MET A 1 -6.33 -38.14 29.63
CA MET A 1 -5.48 -39.20 29.03
C MET A 1 -4.09 -38.62 28.82
N PRO A 2 -2.99 -39.36 29.10
CA PRO A 2 -1.64 -38.89 28.80
C PRO A 2 -1.46 -38.78 27.28
N ILE A 3 -1.00 -37.61 26.83
CA ILE A 3 -0.72 -37.34 25.41
C ILE A 3 0.74 -37.71 25.15
N ARG A 4 0.98 -38.60 24.18
CA ARG A 4 2.34 -38.95 23.75
C ARG A 4 2.72 -38.05 22.59
N VAL A 5 3.78 -37.27 22.77
CA VAL A 5 4.35 -36.39 21.73
C VAL A 5 5.80 -36.81 21.50
N THR A 6 6.19 -36.90 20.23
CA THR A 6 7.57 -37.20 19.84
C THR A 6 8.27 -35.90 19.49
N PHE A 7 9.45 -35.67 20.07
CA PHE A 7 10.27 -34.50 19.78
C PHE A 7 11.59 -34.94 19.13
N SER A 8 12.06 -34.17 18.17
CA SER A 8 13.41 -34.26 17.62
C SER A 8 14.08 -32.90 17.74
N THR A 9 15.40 -32.92 17.86
CA THR A 9 16.24 -31.72 17.95
C THR A 9 17.40 -31.87 16.99
N ASN A 10 17.81 -30.75 16.39
CA ASN A 10 18.93 -30.70 15.44
C ASN A 10 20.29 -30.92 16.11
N HIS A 11 20.34 -30.92 17.44
CA HIS A 11 21.55 -31.14 18.22
C HIS A 11 21.36 -32.26 19.23
N ILE A 12 22.23 -33.27 19.16
CA ILE A 12 22.25 -34.43 20.08
C ILE A 12 22.55 -33.97 21.51
N SER A 13 23.43 -32.98 21.67
CA SER A 13 23.81 -32.40 22.96
C SER A 13 22.61 -31.87 23.76
N THR A 14 21.55 -31.41 23.10
CA THR A 14 20.32 -30.94 23.75
C THR A 14 19.58 -32.07 24.49
N ILE A 15 19.52 -33.27 23.90
CA ILE A 15 18.85 -34.42 24.54
C ILE A 15 19.69 -34.91 25.71
N ASP A 16 21.01 -34.98 25.53
CA ASP A 16 21.92 -35.47 26.56
C ASP A 16 21.96 -34.55 27.78
N TYR A 17 21.84 -33.24 27.57
CA TYR A 17 21.66 -32.27 28.65
C TYR A 17 20.45 -32.61 29.53
N TYR A 18 19.26 -32.76 28.95
CA TYR A 18 18.04 -33.06 29.74
C TYR A 18 18.06 -34.45 30.36
N LYS A 19 18.73 -35.43 29.76
CA LYS A 19 18.97 -36.74 30.39
C LYS A 19 19.82 -36.62 31.65
N ASN A 20 20.85 -35.77 31.64
CA ASN A 20 21.68 -35.55 32.82
C ASN A 20 20.90 -34.81 33.92
N VAL A 21 20.14 -33.77 33.56
CA VAL A 21 19.25 -33.06 34.50
C VAL A 21 18.22 -34.01 35.12
N SER A 22 17.66 -34.93 34.34
CA SER A 22 16.73 -35.97 34.83
C SER A 22 17.40 -36.91 35.84
N LYS A 23 18.64 -37.32 35.59
CA LYS A 23 19.41 -38.15 36.53
C LYS A 23 19.72 -37.40 37.83
N ASP A 24 20.18 -36.15 37.73
CA ASP A 24 20.61 -35.36 38.88
C ASP A 24 19.43 -34.93 39.77
N SER A 25 18.26 -34.69 39.16
CA SER A 25 17.03 -34.33 39.88
C SER A 25 16.21 -35.51 40.38
N GLY A 26 16.53 -36.75 39.96
CA GLY A 26 15.74 -37.95 40.25
C GLY A 26 14.36 -37.98 39.60
N GLN A 27 14.05 -37.04 38.70
CA GLN A 27 12.77 -36.97 38.00
C GLN A 27 12.81 -37.73 36.68
N SER A 28 11.67 -38.20 36.19
CA SER A 28 11.59 -38.78 34.84
C SER A 28 11.88 -37.73 33.77
N LEU A 29 12.51 -38.14 32.66
CA LEU A 29 12.82 -37.25 31.53
C LEU A 29 11.58 -36.51 31.00
N SER A 30 10.43 -37.19 30.96
CA SER A 30 9.16 -36.58 30.56
C SER A 30 8.69 -35.47 31.50
N SER A 31 8.95 -35.61 32.81
CA SER A 31 8.64 -34.59 33.81
C SER A 31 9.48 -33.34 33.59
N VAL A 32 10.80 -33.52 33.46
CA VAL A 32 11.75 -32.42 33.20
C VAL A 32 11.40 -31.67 31.92
N LEU A 33 11.12 -32.40 30.82
CA LEU A 33 10.73 -31.78 29.55
C LEU A 33 9.37 -31.07 29.63
N SER A 34 8.41 -31.62 30.37
CA SER A 34 7.10 -30.98 30.53
C SER A 34 7.22 -29.68 31.34
N GLU A 35 8.05 -29.66 32.38
CA GLU A 35 8.31 -28.48 33.18
C GLU A 35 9.04 -27.40 32.36
N GLU A 36 10.05 -27.78 31.59
CA GLU A 36 10.78 -26.84 30.74
C GLU A 36 9.94 -26.31 29.58
N LEU A 37 9.09 -27.14 28.97
CA LEU A 37 8.11 -26.67 27.99
C LEU A 37 7.07 -25.75 28.62
N TYR A 38 6.63 -26.04 29.85
CA TYR A 38 5.74 -25.16 30.58
C TYR A 38 6.42 -23.81 30.88
N ARG A 39 7.64 -23.81 31.42
CA ARG A 39 8.46 -22.60 31.65
C ARG A 39 8.69 -21.82 30.36
N ALA A 40 9.02 -22.50 29.26
CA ALA A 40 9.18 -21.88 27.95
C ALA A 40 7.87 -21.29 27.45
N SER A 41 6.73 -21.97 27.61
CA SER A 41 5.42 -21.45 27.24
C SER A 41 5.02 -20.23 28.07
N GLN A 42 5.31 -20.23 29.37
CA GLN A 42 5.10 -19.09 30.25
C GLN A 42 6.02 -17.93 29.85
N SER A 43 7.28 -18.22 29.52
CA SER A 43 8.24 -17.25 29.01
C SER A 43 7.82 -16.69 27.64
N HIS A 44 7.19 -17.49 26.78
CA HIS A 44 6.62 -17.02 25.51
C HIS A 44 5.32 -16.22 25.71
N ALA A 45 4.50 -16.55 26.70
CA ALA A 45 3.30 -15.78 27.06
C ALA A 45 3.63 -14.47 27.80
N THR A 46 4.72 -14.44 28.58
CA THR A 46 5.22 -13.25 29.30
C THR A 46 6.26 -12.45 28.52
N LYS A 47 6.88 -13.04 27.48
CA LYS A 47 7.38 -12.29 26.33
C LYS A 47 6.18 -11.65 25.66
N ARG A 48 5.78 -10.49 26.21
CA ARG A 48 5.48 -9.38 25.32
C ARG A 48 6.66 -9.35 24.36
N ILE A 49 6.41 -9.75 23.10
CA ILE A 49 7.13 -9.16 21.98
C ILE A 49 7.28 -7.70 22.38
N PRO A 50 8.49 -7.12 22.43
CA PRO A 50 8.60 -5.70 22.71
C PRO A 50 7.89 -4.97 21.56
N MET A 51 6.57 -4.81 21.69
CA MET A 51 5.93 -3.59 21.25
C MET A 51 6.71 -2.53 21.99
N ILE A 52 7.42 -1.72 21.21
CA ILE A 52 7.98 -0.45 21.62
C ILE A 52 6.89 0.23 22.45
N LYS A 53 7.01 0.14 23.77
CA LYS A 53 6.15 0.89 24.69
C LYS A 53 6.75 2.27 24.79
N ASP A 54 6.62 3.01 23.69
CA ASP A 54 6.66 4.45 23.80
C ASP A 54 5.31 4.85 24.40
N LYS A 55 5.33 5.32 25.66
CA LYS A 55 4.18 5.97 26.32
C LYS A 55 4.08 7.45 25.92
N SER A 56 4.76 7.86 24.86
CA SER A 56 4.33 9.00 24.06
C SER A 56 3.23 8.52 23.11
N THR A 57 2.24 9.34 22.78
CA THR A 57 1.39 9.07 21.59
C THR A 57 2.30 8.54 20.47
N PRO A 58 2.01 7.38 19.85
CA PRO A 58 2.88 6.83 18.82
C PRO A 58 3.16 7.96 17.83
N LYS A 59 4.42 8.38 17.72
CA LYS A 59 4.80 9.41 16.76
C LYS A 59 4.38 8.87 15.40
N LYS A 60 3.37 9.48 14.79
CA LYS A 60 2.95 9.17 13.43
C LYS A 60 4.19 9.24 12.55
N THR A 61 4.40 8.21 11.76
CA THR A 61 5.38 8.27 10.67
C THR A 61 4.99 9.40 9.71
N ASP A 62 5.94 9.92 8.94
CA ASP A 62 5.64 10.92 7.92
C ASP A 62 4.53 10.42 6.98
N MET A 63 4.55 9.13 6.62
CA MET A 63 3.49 8.52 5.81
C MET A 63 2.12 8.64 6.48
N GLU A 64 1.96 8.17 7.72
CA GLU A 64 0.67 8.19 8.43
C GLU A 64 0.16 9.62 8.61
N PHE A 65 1.07 10.56 8.87
CA PHE A 65 0.74 11.99 9.01
C PHE A 65 0.22 12.58 7.70
N TYR A 66 0.92 12.38 6.58
CA TYR A 66 0.49 12.94 5.29
C TYR A 66 -0.67 12.18 4.66
N GLU A 67 -0.85 10.90 4.96
CA GLU A 67 -2.03 10.14 4.56
C GLU A 67 -3.29 10.70 5.25
N GLU A 68 -3.23 11.03 6.53
CA GLU A 68 -4.34 11.69 7.23
C GLU A 68 -4.66 13.06 6.62
N ILE A 69 -3.64 13.89 6.33
CA ILE A 69 -3.84 15.17 5.63
C ILE A 69 -4.47 14.93 4.25
N TRP A 70 -4.04 13.89 3.53
CA TRP A 70 -4.63 13.54 2.25
C TRP A 70 -6.14 13.25 2.39
N GLN A 71 -6.52 12.38 3.34
CA GLN A 71 -7.92 12.01 3.54
C GLN A 71 -8.79 13.18 4.03
N GLU A 72 -8.28 14.00 4.96
CA GLU A 72 -9.08 15.04 5.61
C GLU A 72 -9.13 16.36 4.83
N ARG A 73 -8.04 16.72 4.16
CA ARG A 73 -7.81 18.09 3.65
C ARG A 73 -7.65 18.16 2.15
N ILE A 74 -7.24 17.08 1.50
CA ILE A 74 -7.02 17.02 0.06
C ILE A 74 -8.20 16.35 -0.65
N LEU A 75 -8.57 15.15 -0.21
CA LEU A 75 -9.62 14.36 -0.82
C LEU A 75 -11.01 14.92 -0.47
N ILE A 76 -11.92 14.88 -1.45
CA ILE A 76 -13.36 15.02 -1.20
C ILE A 76 -13.88 13.62 -0.88
N PRO A 77 -14.50 13.39 0.29
CA PRO A 77 -14.88 12.05 0.77
C PRO A 77 -16.11 11.47 0.05
N GLN A 78 -16.18 11.62 -1.27
CA GLN A 78 -17.22 11.08 -2.12
C GLN A 78 -16.57 10.32 -3.28
N ASN A 79 -16.61 9.00 -3.20
CA ASN A 79 -16.18 8.15 -4.29
C ASN A 79 -17.30 8.08 -5.34
N ALA A 80 -17.06 8.65 -6.52
CA ALA A 80 -17.94 8.45 -7.65
C ALA A 80 -17.46 7.21 -8.44
N LEU A 81 -18.36 6.25 -8.64
CA LEU A 81 -18.14 5.15 -9.56
C LEU A 81 -18.63 5.56 -10.95
N ASP A 82 -17.83 5.23 -11.95
CA ASP A 82 -18.11 5.59 -13.33
C ASP A 82 -18.01 4.37 -14.24
N ALA A 83 -19.12 4.02 -14.88
CA ALA A 83 -19.17 2.94 -15.86
C ALA A 83 -19.09 3.54 -17.27
N MET A 84 -18.12 3.09 -18.05
CA MET A 84 -17.87 3.61 -19.39
C MET A 84 -17.68 2.50 -20.42
N GLU A 85 -18.14 2.78 -21.64
CA GLU A 85 -17.94 1.95 -22.82
C GLU A 85 -17.37 2.78 -23.98
N PHE A 86 -16.33 2.25 -24.60
CA PHE A 86 -15.58 2.87 -25.68
C PHE A 86 -15.52 1.92 -26.88
N LYS A 87 -16.25 2.27 -27.94
CA LYS A 87 -16.15 1.57 -29.22
C LYS A 87 -14.93 2.07 -29.99
N ASN A 88 -13.85 1.30 -30.02
CA ASN A 88 -12.65 1.63 -30.78
C ASN A 88 -11.74 0.42 -31.07
N ASN A 89 -10.87 0.54 -32.08
CA ASN A 89 -9.84 -0.46 -32.43
C ASN A 89 -8.75 -0.51 -31.34
N VAL A 90 -9.07 -1.14 -30.21
CA VAL A 90 -8.09 -1.35 -29.14
C VAL A 90 -7.14 -2.47 -29.58
N LYS A 91 -5.85 -2.15 -29.71
CA LYS A 91 -4.78 -3.13 -29.81
C LYS A 91 -4.17 -3.27 -28.41
N ARG A 92 -4.29 -4.46 -27.79
CA ARG A 92 -3.75 -4.81 -26.46
C ARG A 92 -4.45 -4.12 -25.27
N ASN A 93 -4.01 -4.43 -24.05
CA ASN A 93 -4.52 -3.88 -22.79
C ASN A 93 -4.25 -2.37 -22.60
N GLU A 94 -3.54 -1.72 -23.53
CA GLU A 94 -3.26 -0.29 -23.47
C GLU A 94 -4.52 0.57 -23.62
N MET A 95 -4.52 1.73 -22.95
CA MET A 95 -5.59 2.72 -23.12
C MET A 95 -5.42 3.48 -24.41
N ASN A 96 -6.49 3.56 -25.20
CA ASN A 96 -6.46 4.30 -26.44
C ASN A 96 -6.60 5.82 -26.19
N LYS A 97 -6.23 6.65 -27.17
CA LYS A 97 -6.28 8.11 -27.05
C LYS A 97 -7.71 8.63 -26.80
N LEU A 98 -8.71 8.09 -27.50
CA LEU A 98 -10.12 8.49 -27.37
C LEU A 98 -10.69 8.18 -25.97
N GLU A 99 -10.32 7.05 -25.39
CA GLU A 99 -10.67 6.64 -24.03
C GLU A 99 -10.11 7.65 -23.01
N LYS A 100 -8.82 7.99 -23.14
CA LYS A 100 -8.20 9.01 -22.28
C LYS A 100 -8.84 10.39 -22.46
N GLU A 101 -9.12 10.81 -23.69
CA GLU A 101 -9.74 12.10 -23.99
C GLU A 101 -11.14 12.21 -23.41
N LYS A 102 -12.00 11.19 -23.59
CA LYS A 102 -13.36 11.20 -23.05
C LYS A 102 -13.40 11.21 -21.51
N ILE A 103 -12.54 10.44 -20.86
CA ILE A 103 -12.41 10.47 -19.40
C ILE A 103 -11.96 11.87 -18.96
N LYS A 104 -10.99 12.44 -19.67
CA LYS A 104 -10.45 13.75 -19.38
C LYS A 104 -11.50 14.85 -19.55
N GLU A 105 -12.21 14.90 -20.67
CA GLU A 105 -13.30 15.85 -20.93
C GLU A 105 -14.35 15.80 -19.81
N LYS A 106 -14.80 14.59 -19.44
CA LYS A 106 -15.77 14.42 -18.35
C LYS A 106 -15.26 14.96 -17.01
N LEU A 107 -14.01 14.69 -16.68
CA LEU A 107 -13.43 15.14 -15.41
C LEU A 107 -13.12 16.64 -15.42
N GLU A 108 -12.71 17.20 -16.56
CA GLU A 108 -12.56 18.64 -16.74
C GLU A 108 -13.90 19.37 -16.58
N ASP A 109 -14.99 18.82 -17.12
CA ASP A 109 -16.34 19.36 -16.89
C ASP A 109 -16.71 19.36 -15.41
N ILE A 110 -16.36 18.32 -14.66
CA ILE A 110 -16.60 18.30 -13.20
C ILE A 110 -15.77 19.39 -12.52
N ILE A 111 -14.47 19.47 -12.79
CA ILE A 111 -13.55 20.47 -12.23
C ILE A 111 -14.08 21.89 -12.47
N ASN A 112 -14.47 22.19 -13.71
CA ASN A 112 -14.91 23.52 -14.11
C ASN A 112 -16.25 23.94 -13.47
N ASN A 113 -17.10 22.99 -13.10
CA ASN A 113 -18.47 23.27 -12.64
C ASN A 113 -18.70 23.07 -11.13
N THR A 114 -17.79 22.41 -10.40
CA THR A 114 -18.06 21.96 -9.02
C THR A 114 -17.07 22.47 -7.95
N GLY A 115 -16.19 23.40 -8.30
CA GLY A 115 -15.18 23.94 -7.37
C GLY A 115 -14.11 22.91 -6.94
N VAL A 116 -14.04 21.78 -7.65
CA VAL A 116 -13.01 20.76 -7.52
C VAL A 116 -11.75 21.25 -8.22
N CYS A 117 -10.59 21.13 -7.60
CA CYS A 117 -9.34 21.59 -8.21
C CYS A 117 -8.75 20.57 -9.17
N ASN A 118 -8.79 19.28 -8.83
CA ASN A 118 -8.16 18.21 -9.62
C ASN A 118 -8.95 16.89 -9.46
N ALA A 119 -8.74 15.96 -10.38
CA ALA A 119 -9.39 14.64 -10.32
C ALA A 119 -8.44 13.51 -10.71
N ILE A 120 -8.61 12.35 -10.06
CA ILE A 120 -7.90 11.11 -10.41
C ILE A 120 -8.93 10.06 -10.80
N TYR A 121 -8.85 9.56 -12.02
CA TYR A 121 -9.61 8.40 -12.49
C TYR A 121 -8.78 7.14 -12.32
N ILE A 122 -9.31 6.12 -11.64
CA ILE A 122 -8.63 4.85 -11.41
C ILE A 122 -9.55 3.74 -11.90
N TYR A 123 -9.13 2.98 -12.92
CA TYR A 123 -9.88 1.81 -13.35
C TYR A 123 -9.92 0.77 -12.22
N THR A 124 -11.14 0.38 -11.82
CA THR A 124 -11.36 -0.74 -10.89
C THR A 124 -11.59 -2.03 -11.64
N GLU A 125 -12.17 -1.96 -12.83
CA GLU A 125 -12.32 -3.07 -13.76
C GLU A 125 -12.15 -2.55 -15.19
N ARG A 126 -11.43 -3.28 -16.04
CA ARG A 126 -11.36 -2.98 -17.47
C ARG A 126 -11.33 -4.26 -18.29
N LYS A 127 -12.20 -4.36 -19.29
CA LYS A 127 -12.31 -5.47 -20.23
C LYS A 127 -12.19 -4.94 -21.65
N VAL A 128 -11.35 -5.60 -22.46
CA VAL A 128 -11.17 -5.30 -23.87
C VAL A 128 -11.68 -6.46 -24.70
N ASN A 129 -12.62 -6.20 -25.60
CA ASN A 129 -13.10 -7.12 -26.60
C ASN A 129 -12.52 -6.72 -27.97
N ASN A 130 -11.47 -7.42 -28.39
CA ASN A 130 -10.79 -7.16 -29.65
C ASN A 130 -11.68 -7.44 -30.88
N VAL A 131 -12.58 -8.44 -30.79
CA VAL A 131 -13.50 -8.81 -31.89
C VAL A 131 -14.51 -7.70 -32.13
N ARG A 132 -15.11 -7.19 -31.04
CA ARG A 132 -16.10 -6.10 -31.09
C ARG A 132 -15.48 -4.71 -31.12
N ARG A 133 -14.14 -4.61 -31.05
CA ARG A 133 -13.40 -3.35 -30.99
C ARG A 133 -13.98 -2.45 -29.89
N LEU A 134 -13.97 -2.97 -28.67
CA LEU A 134 -14.68 -2.38 -27.54
C LEU A 134 -13.85 -2.50 -26.27
N ALA A 135 -13.68 -1.40 -25.56
CA ALA A 135 -13.21 -1.40 -24.18
C ALA A 135 -14.34 -0.92 -23.28
N ALA A 136 -14.59 -1.65 -22.19
CA ALA A 136 -15.56 -1.25 -21.19
C ALA A 136 -14.95 -1.44 -19.80
N GLY A 137 -15.37 -0.63 -18.85
CA GLY A 137 -14.83 -0.71 -17.50
C GLY A 137 -15.59 0.14 -16.50
N ILE A 138 -15.23 -0.09 -15.24
CA ILE A 138 -15.67 0.72 -14.11
C ILE A 138 -14.42 1.42 -13.59
N GLY A 139 -14.54 2.71 -13.32
CA GLY A 139 -13.52 3.50 -12.65
C GLY A 139 -14.04 4.12 -11.36
N SER A 140 -13.13 4.31 -10.41
CA SER A 140 -13.33 5.19 -9.27
C SER A 140 -12.76 6.56 -9.59
N ILE A 141 -13.50 7.61 -9.26
CA ILE A 141 -13.08 8.99 -9.38
C ILE A 141 -12.79 9.53 -7.99
N LEU A 142 -11.54 9.97 -7.78
CA LEU A 142 -11.13 10.72 -6.59
C LEU A 142 -11.11 12.21 -6.94
N LEU A 143 -11.98 12.98 -6.30
CA LEU A 143 -12.05 14.43 -6.48
C LEU A 143 -11.23 15.14 -5.40
N LEU A 144 -10.43 16.13 -5.78
CA LEU A 144 -9.48 16.79 -4.90
C LEU A 144 -9.86 18.25 -4.69
N ARG A 145 -9.96 18.67 -3.42
CA ARG A 145 -10.20 20.07 -3.02
C ARG A 145 -9.04 20.98 -3.35
N LYS A 146 -7.83 20.43 -3.33
CA LYS A 146 -6.54 21.10 -3.56
C LYS A 146 -5.44 20.05 -3.66
N THR A 147 -4.23 20.42 -4.11
CA THR A 147 -3.05 19.53 -4.13
C THR A 147 -1.91 20.05 -3.26
N VAL A 148 -2.09 21.23 -2.65
CA VAL A 148 -1.14 21.86 -1.74
C VAL A 148 -1.81 22.02 -0.37
N HIS A 149 -1.12 21.66 0.69
CA HIS A 149 -1.52 21.94 2.06
C HIS A 149 -0.29 22.48 2.79
N ASP A 150 -0.42 23.67 3.39
CA ASP A 150 0.69 24.37 4.05
C ASP A 150 1.94 24.48 3.15
N ASP A 151 3.04 23.86 3.55
CA ASP A 151 4.32 23.85 2.85
C ASP A 151 4.59 22.55 2.08
N VAL A 152 3.57 21.72 1.87
CA VAL A 152 3.68 20.46 1.10
C VAL A 152 2.76 20.40 -0.12
N PHE A 153 3.21 19.67 -1.13
CA PHE A 153 2.54 19.39 -2.39
C PHE A 153 2.38 17.88 -2.58
N PHE A 154 1.17 17.46 -2.91
CA PHE A 154 0.82 16.07 -3.19
C PHE A 154 0.97 15.82 -4.69
N GLY A 155 2.03 15.10 -5.08
CA GLY A 155 2.49 14.96 -6.46
C GLY A 155 1.68 13.98 -7.31
N ILE A 156 0.38 14.22 -7.50
CA ILE A 156 -0.54 13.28 -8.18
C ILE A 156 -0.12 12.86 -9.60
N LYS A 157 0.62 13.71 -10.34
CA LYS A 157 1.15 13.38 -11.68
C LYS A 157 2.25 12.32 -11.66
N LYS A 158 2.89 12.14 -10.51
CA LYS A 158 3.91 11.12 -10.26
C LYS A 158 3.31 9.87 -9.63
N ALA A 159 1.99 9.67 -9.76
CA ALA A 159 1.32 8.47 -9.27
C ALA A 159 1.90 7.22 -9.93
N ILE A 160 2.13 6.21 -9.12
CA ILE A 160 2.65 4.90 -9.53
C ILE A 160 1.80 3.79 -8.92
N LEU A 161 1.91 2.59 -9.48
CA LEU A 161 1.28 1.39 -8.95
C LEU A 161 2.35 0.46 -8.41
N ILE A 162 2.27 0.11 -7.14
CA ILE A 162 3.20 -0.83 -6.50
C ILE A 162 2.41 -2.00 -5.89
N PRO A 163 2.84 -3.26 -6.05
CA PRO A 163 2.20 -4.39 -5.38
C PRO A 163 2.20 -4.21 -3.85
N ALA A 164 1.04 -4.36 -3.23
CA ALA A 164 0.88 -4.19 -1.79
C ALA A 164 1.75 -5.16 -0.99
N ILE A 165 1.97 -6.38 -1.51
CA ILE A 165 2.87 -7.36 -0.88
C ILE A 165 4.32 -6.86 -0.83
N GLU A 166 4.77 -6.10 -1.83
CA GLU A 166 6.11 -5.52 -1.83
C GLU A 166 6.23 -4.39 -0.82
N LEU A 167 5.19 -3.56 -0.67
CA LEU A 167 5.15 -2.50 0.34
C LEU A 167 5.14 -3.06 1.78
N ILE A 168 4.62 -4.28 1.97
CA ILE A 168 4.62 -4.97 3.26
C ILE A 168 5.97 -5.68 3.51
N ALA A 169 6.50 -6.35 2.48
CA ALA A 169 7.71 -7.17 2.60
C ALA A 169 9.00 -6.36 2.59
N TYR A 170 9.02 -5.22 1.90
CA TYR A 170 10.19 -4.39 1.69
C TYR A 170 9.96 -2.97 2.19
N ARG A 171 11.07 -2.23 2.35
CA ARG A 171 10.98 -0.78 2.51
C ARG A 171 10.48 -0.15 1.21
N ILE A 172 9.72 0.94 1.32
CA ILE A 172 9.21 1.69 0.17
C ILE A 172 10.31 2.01 -0.82
N ASP A 173 11.44 2.53 -0.36
CA ASP A 173 12.58 2.89 -1.23
C ASP A 173 13.00 1.72 -2.12
N THR A 174 13.09 0.51 -1.55
CA THR A 174 13.41 -0.72 -2.26
C THR A 174 12.30 -1.12 -3.25
N SER A 175 11.03 -1.01 -2.87
CA SER A 175 9.92 -1.26 -3.79
C SER A 175 9.92 -0.28 -4.96
N LEU A 176 10.22 0.99 -4.73
CA LEU A 176 10.29 2.00 -5.79
C LEU A 176 11.44 1.72 -6.77
N GLU A 177 12.62 1.36 -6.25
CA GLU A 177 13.79 1.00 -7.06
C GLU A 177 13.53 -0.23 -7.94
N ASN A 178 12.91 -1.28 -7.37
CA ASN A 178 12.57 -2.51 -8.11
C ASN A 178 11.64 -2.25 -9.29
N HIS A 179 10.80 -1.22 -9.21
CA HIS A 179 9.86 -0.81 -10.26
C HIS A 179 10.43 0.31 -11.16
N GLY A 180 11.72 0.60 -11.05
CA GLY A 180 12.40 1.60 -11.88
C GLY A 180 11.88 3.03 -11.69
N VAL A 181 11.26 3.32 -10.53
CA VAL A 181 10.72 4.64 -10.23
C VAL A 181 11.87 5.61 -10.02
N ASN A 182 11.92 6.67 -10.82
CA ASN A 182 12.91 7.73 -10.63
C ASN A 182 12.60 8.53 -9.35
N THR A 183 13.32 8.24 -8.27
CA THR A 183 13.26 8.94 -6.99
C THR A 183 14.32 10.04 -6.84
N ASN A 184 15.06 10.38 -7.91
CA ASN A 184 16.05 11.47 -7.94
C ASN A 184 15.39 12.86 -7.99
N PHE A 185 14.45 13.11 -7.09
CA PHE A 185 13.87 14.41 -6.83
C PHE A 185 13.56 14.53 -5.33
N PRO A 186 13.60 15.74 -4.75
CA PRO A 186 13.28 15.93 -3.34
C PRO A 186 11.85 15.50 -3.05
N HIS A 187 11.68 14.60 -2.07
CA HIS A 187 10.39 14.20 -1.54
C HIS A 187 10.55 13.87 -0.05
N ILE A 188 9.47 14.00 0.71
CA ILE A 188 9.43 13.70 2.13
C ILE A 188 9.16 12.21 2.33
N CYS A 189 8.08 11.72 1.72
CA CYS A 189 7.69 10.32 1.73
C CYS A 189 6.77 10.01 0.54
N TRP A 190 6.40 8.74 0.39
CA TRP A 190 5.33 8.31 -0.50
C TRP A 190 4.14 7.84 0.33
N ILE A 191 2.92 8.19 -0.08
CA ILE A 191 1.69 7.77 0.59
C ILE A 191 0.81 6.97 -0.35
N PRO A 192 0.12 5.93 0.15
CA PRO A 192 -0.95 5.28 -0.59
C PRO A 192 -2.18 6.20 -0.65
N ILE A 193 -2.81 6.29 -1.81
CA ILE A 193 -4.04 7.09 -1.99
C ILE A 193 -5.23 6.27 -2.44
N TYR A 194 -4.99 5.04 -2.90
CA TYR A 194 -6.02 4.11 -3.34
C TYR A 194 -5.47 2.69 -3.40
N TYR A 195 -6.28 1.70 -3.05
CA TYR A 195 -5.93 0.28 -3.19
C TYR A 195 -6.81 -0.37 -4.23
N ILE A 196 -6.20 -1.08 -5.18
CA ILE A 196 -6.91 -1.77 -6.25
C ILE A 196 -6.27 -3.14 -6.49
N ASN A 197 -7.08 -4.19 -6.40
CA ASN A 197 -6.61 -5.58 -6.46
C ASN A 197 -5.53 -5.84 -5.39
N ASN A 198 -4.33 -6.23 -5.83
CA ASN A 198 -3.14 -6.42 -5.00
C ASN A 198 -2.12 -5.26 -5.14
N LYS A 199 -2.53 -4.09 -5.66
CA LYS A 199 -1.67 -2.92 -5.88
C LYS A 199 -2.16 -1.72 -5.08
N ALA A 200 -1.23 -0.87 -4.68
CA ALA A 200 -1.49 0.45 -4.13
C ALA A 200 -1.10 1.53 -5.15
N VAL A 201 -1.97 2.52 -5.32
CA VAL A 201 -1.62 3.76 -5.99
C VAL A 201 -0.86 4.62 -5.00
N MET A 202 0.41 4.87 -5.27
CA MET A 202 1.28 5.68 -4.43
C MET A 202 1.55 7.03 -5.09
N ILE A 203 1.63 8.10 -4.29
CA ILE A 203 2.09 9.42 -4.75
C ILE A 203 3.19 9.96 -3.81
N PRO A 204 4.12 10.78 -4.32
CA PRO A 204 5.10 11.44 -3.47
C PRO A 204 4.52 12.69 -2.82
N VAL A 205 4.92 12.93 -1.57
CA VAL A 205 4.72 14.19 -0.86
C VAL A 205 6.01 15.01 -0.99
N ILE A 206 5.90 16.23 -1.49
CA ILE A 206 7.05 17.08 -1.86
C ILE A 206 6.94 18.39 -1.09
N ARG A 207 8.04 18.97 -0.61
CA ARG A 207 7.98 20.32 -0.05
C ARG A 207 7.66 21.30 -1.16
N LYS A 208 6.75 22.23 -0.93
CA LYS A 208 6.30 23.24 -1.90
C LYS A 208 7.48 24.02 -2.51
N LYS A 209 8.53 24.31 -1.73
CA LYS A 209 9.74 25.00 -2.20
C LYS A 209 10.57 24.20 -3.21
N ASP A 210 10.41 22.88 -3.22
CA ASP A 210 11.14 21.96 -4.09
C ASP A 210 10.32 21.63 -5.36
N VAL A 211 9.11 22.18 -5.50
CA VAL A 211 8.25 22.02 -6.67
C VAL A 211 8.62 23.06 -7.73
N SER A 212 8.75 22.61 -8.99
CA SER A 212 9.00 23.51 -10.12
C SER A 212 7.87 24.54 -10.27
N LEU A 213 8.24 25.80 -10.59
CA LEU A 213 7.29 26.87 -10.90
C LEU A 213 6.37 26.52 -12.09
N MET A 214 6.76 25.56 -12.93
CA MET A 214 5.97 25.08 -14.07
C MET A 214 4.91 24.05 -13.69
N THR A 215 4.92 23.53 -12.46
CA THR A 215 3.90 22.59 -12.00
C THR A 215 2.62 23.34 -11.67
N LYS A 216 1.59 23.16 -12.51
CA LYS A 216 0.24 23.65 -12.23
C LYS A 216 -0.36 22.86 -11.05
N PRO A 217 -0.80 23.53 -9.97
CA PRO A 217 -1.40 22.85 -8.83
C PRO A 217 -2.87 22.48 -9.05
N GLU A 218 -3.53 23.05 -10.07
CA GLU A 218 -4.97 22.93 -10.30
C GLU A 218 -5.27 22.67 -11.79
N GLY A 219 -6.47 22.12 -12.05
CA GLY A 219 -6.98 21.79 -13.38
C GLY A 219 -6.45 20.45 -13.93
N GLU A 220 -5.83 19.62 -13.09
CA GLU A 220 -5.18 18.40 -13.52
C GLU A 220 -6.11 17.18 -13.42
N VAL A 221 -6.11 16.39 -14.48
CA VAL A 221 -6.75 15.07 -14.55
C VAL A 221 -5.69 14.01 -14.71
N VAL A 222 -5.63 13.07 -13.75
CA VAL A 222 -4.74 11.91 -13.79
C VAL A 222 -5.56 10.66 -14.06
N ILE A 223 -5.15 9.83 -15.01
CA ILE A 223 -5.83 8.57 -15.35
C ILE A 223 -4.89 7.41 -15.08
N ILE A 224 -5.32 6.49 -14.22
CA ILE A 224 -4.57 5.31 -13.79
C ILE A 224 -5.28 4.07 -14.31
N ASN A 225 -4.56 3.27 -15.11
CA ASN A 225 -5.03 1.96 -15.58
C ASN A 225 -4.16 0.85 -14.96
N PRO A 226 -4.63 0.17 -13.90
CA PRO A 226 -3.88 -0.91 -13.26
C PRO A 226 -3.73 -2.18 -14.11
N PHE A 227 -4.41 -2.23 -15.26
CA PHE A 227 -4.50 -3.39 -16.15
C PHE A 227 -3.65 -3.24 -17.42
N SER A 228 -2.82 -2.20 -17.55
CA SER A 228 -2.05 -1.92 -18.77
C SER A 228 -0.79 -2.77 -18.96
N GLU A 229 -0.66 -3.89 -18.24
CA GLU A 229 0.42 -4.87 -18.43
C GLU A 229 0.18 -5.77 -19.66
#